data_AF-A0A429QZ34-F1
#
_entry.id   AF-A0A429QZ34-F1
#
_cell.length_a   1.000
_cell.length_b   1.000
_cell.length_c   1.000
_cell.angle_alpha   90.00
_cell.angle_beta   90.00
_cell.angle_gamma   90.00
#
_symmetry.space_group_name_H-M   'P 1'
#
loop_
_entity.id
_entity.type
_entity.pdbx_description
1 polymer ?
#
loop_
_entity_poly.entity_id
_entity_poly.type
_entity_poly.pdbx_seq_one_letter_code
_entity_poly.pdbx_strand_id
1 'polypeptide(L)'
;MPRRPRPPCSVPGCPELTARGGRCAAHEREANSLRETPGTSAYGRRWPNIRRRYLYAHPWCVLCTKPATVADHFPDSRRSLVARGVSDQDAWHRLRPLCTSCHSRETAKHQPGGFAAEHRSQREAERPPY
;
A
#
# COMPACT_ATOMS: atom_id res chain seq x y z
N MET A 1 -25.38 18.56 41.70
CA MET A 1 -24.01 18.16 41.32
C MET A 1 -23.52 19.08 40.22
N PRO A 2 -22.45 19.87 40.40
CA PRO A 2 -21.89 20.67 39.32
C PRO A 2 -21.31 19.74 38.23
N ARG A 3 -21.59 20.06 36.97
CA ARG A 3 -21.03 19.30 35.83
C ARG A 3 -19.57 19.73 35.62
N ARG A 4 -18.71 18.78 35.30
CA ARG A 4 -17.31 19.05 34.95
C ARG A 4 -17.24 20.06 33.78
N PRO A 5 -16.39 21.10 33.87
CA PRO A 5 -16.16 22.01 32.75
C PRO A 5 -15.70 21.27 31.50
N ARG A 6 -16.11 21.75 30.32
CA ARG A 6 -15.64 21.21 29.04
C ARG A 6 -14.16 21.55 28.85
N PRO A 7 -13.29 20.56 28.59
CA PRO A 7 -11.88 20.83 28.33
C PRO A 7 -11.65 21.47 26.95
N PRO A 8 -10.62 22.31 26.77
CA PRO A 8 -10.27 22.90 25.49
C PRO A 8 -9.79 21.86 24.48
N CYS A 9 -9.81 22.25 23.21
CA CYS A 9 -9.22 21.49 22.10
C CYS A 9 -7.71 21.25 22.34
N SER A 10 -7.22 20.08 21.95
CA SER A 10 -5.81 19.71 22.10
C SER A 10 -4.88 20.34 21.06
N VAL A 11 -5.41 21.10 20.08
CA VAL A 11 -4.59 21.80 19.07
C VAL A 11 -4.19 23.18 19.62
N PRO A 12 -2.88 23.50 19.68
CA PRO A 12 -2.42 24.79 20.20
C PRO A 12 -3.09 25.98 19.51
N GLY A 13 -3.56 26.96 20.29
CA GLY A 13 -4.22 28.16 19.77
C GLY A 13 -5.69 28.00 19.38
N CYS A 14 -6.28 26.81 19.51
CA CYS A 14 -7.70 26.60 19.24
C CYS A 14 -8.56 26.92 20.49
N PRO A 15 -9.49 27.89 20.45
CA PRO A 15 -10.32 28.25 21.59
C PRO A 15 -11.52 27.31 21.83
N GLU A 16 -11.74 26.34 20.95
CA GLU A 16 -12.95 25.50 20.96
C GLU A 16 -12.97 24.51 22.15
N LEU A 17 -14.13 24.36 22.79
CA LEU A 17 -14.32 23.44 23.92
C LEU A 17 -14.88 22.09 23.45
N THR A 18 -14.31 21.00 23.95
CA THR A 18 -14.69 19.64 23.58
C THR A 18 -15.53 18.96 24.66
N ALA A 19 -16.34 17.97 24.27
CA ALA A 19 -17.23 17.28 25.21
C ALA A 19 -16.49 16.34 26.19
N ARG A 20 -15.37 15.74 25.76
CA ARG A 20 -14.62 14.72 26.53
C ARG A 20 -13.10 14.95 26.54
N GLY A 21 -12.60 16.04 25.97
CA GLY A 21 -11.17 16.24 25.69
C GLY A 21 -10.80 15.83 24.26
N GLY A 22 -9.65 16.28 23.77
CA GLY A 22 -9.11 15.93 22.45
C GLY A 22 -9.28 17.04 21.40
N ARG A 23 -9.27 16.67 20.12
CA ARG A 23 -9.46 17.62 19.01
C ARG A 23 -10.94 18.02 18.88
N CYS A 24 -11.21 19.26 18.52
CA CYS A 24 -12.56 19.67 18.14
C CYS A 24 -12.96 19.08 16.77
N ALA A 25 -14.25 19.14 16.42
CA ALA A 25 -14.77 18.55 15.19
C ALA A 25 -14.11 19.07 13.89
N ALA A 26 -13.57 20.30 13.91
CA ALA A 26 -12.80 20.85 12.79
C ALA A 26 -11.42 20.16 12.68
N HIS A 27 -10.64 20.15 13.75
CA HIS A 27 -9.32 19.52 13.80
C HIS A 27 -9.36 17.99 13.73
N GLU A 28 -10.48 17.37 14.10
CA GLU A 28 -10.70 15.93 13.88
C GLU A 28 -10.92 15.63 12.40
N ARG A 29 -11.69 16.47 11.68
CA ARG A 29 -11.85 16.37 10.22
C ARG A 29 -10.55 16.62 9.49
N GLU A 30 -9.80 17.65 9.87
CA GLU A 30 -8.49 17.94 9.30
C GLU A 30 -7.49 16.80 9.52
N ALA A 31 -7.40 16.29 10.75
CA ALA A 31 -6.55 15.14 11.04
C ALA A 31 -7.00 13.89 10.26
N ASN A 32 -8.30 13.71 10.03
CA ASN A 32 -8.81 12.61 9.21
C ASN A 32 -8.57 12.82 7.71
N SER A 33 -8.56 14.06 7.21
CA SER A 33 -8.18 14.35 5.82
C SER A 33 -6.69 14.18 5.58
N LEU A 34 -5.86 14.47 6.59
CA LEU A 34 -4.41 14.25 6.55
C LEU A 34 -4.02 12.79 6.83
N ARG A 35 -4.93 11.98 7.38
CA ARG A 35 -4.73 10.53 7.45
C ARG A 35 -4.79 9.97 6.05
N GLU A 36 -3.63 9.85 5.42
CA GLU A 36 -3.43 8.82 4.42
C GLU A 36 -3.70 7.48 5.10
N THR A 37 -4.86 6.88 4.84
CA THR A 37 -5.17 5.57 5.41
C THR A 37 -4.07 4.58 5.01
N PRO A 38 -3.39 3.93 5.96
CA PRO A 38 -2.38 2.92 5.65
C PRO A 38 -3.04 1.83 4.81
N GLY A 39 -2.72 1.79 3.51
CA GLY A 39 -3.34 0.90 2.52
C GLY A 39 -4.12 1.56 1.38
N THR A 40 -4.44 2.87 1.45
CA THR A 40 -5.14 3.59 0.35
C THR A 40 -4.24 4.46 -0.52
N SER A 41 -3.01 4.76 -0.11
CA SER A 41 -2.14 5.69 -0.85
C SER A 41 -1.60 5.08 -2.16
N ALA A 42 -1.36 3.75 -2.20
CA ALA A 42 -0.90 3.07 -3.41
C ALA A 42 -2.01 2.37 -4.21
N TYR A 43 -3.11 1.97 -3.56
CA TYR A 43 -4.18 1.16 -4.15
C TYR A 43 -5.55 1.81 -3.92
N GLY A 44 -6.31 2.03 -5.00
CA GLY A 44 -7.65 2.60 -4.92
C GLY A 44 -8.65 1.68 -4.19
N ARG A 45 -9.83 2.21 -3.86
CA ARG A 45 -10.86 1.53 -3.04
C ARG A 45 -11.33 0.16 -3.58
N ARG A 46 -11.15 -0.11 -4.88
CA ARG A 46 -11.57 -1.35 -5.53
C ARG A 46 -10.65 -2.54 -5.24
N TRP A 47 -9.37 -2.28 -4.99
CA TRP A 47 -8.33 -3.32 -4.89
C TRP A 47 -8.60 -4.38 -3.81
N PRO A 48 -9.01 -4.04 -2.57
CA PRO A 48 -9.29 -5.04 -1.54
C PRO A 48 -10.34 -6.08 -1.97
N ASN A 49 -11.36 -5.65 -2.72
CA ASN A 49 -12.41 -6.54 -3.22
C ASN A 49 -11.92 -7.41 -4.38
N ILE A 50 -11.16 -6.85 -5.31
CA ILE A 50 -10.54 -7.59 -6.42
C ILE A 50 -9.61 -8.67 -5.87
N ARG A 51 -8.68 -8.30 -4.99
CA ARG A 51 -7.71 -9.20 -4.36
C ARG A 51 -8.41 -10.35 -3.64
N ARG A 52 -9.46 -10.06 -2.85
CA ARG A 52 -10.20 -11.10 -2.11
C ARG A 52 -10.85 -12.11 -3.05
N ARG A 53 -11.55 -11.65 -4.09
CA ARG A 53 -12.22 -12.53 -5.06
C ARG A 53 -11.21 -13.37 -5.85
N TYR A 54 -10.10 -12.75 -6.25
CA TYR A 54 -9.03 -13.42 -6.98
C TYR A 54 -8.39 -14.54 -6.14
N LEU A 55 -7.98 -14.25 -4.91
CA LEU A 55 -7.35 -15.26 -4.04
C LEU A 55 -8.31 -16.37 -3.61
N TYR A 56 -9.62 -16.09 -3.55
CA TYR A 56 -10.63 -17.12 -3.35
C TYR A 56 -10.71 -18.09 -4.53
N ALA A 57 -10.69 -17.58 -5.77
CA ALA A 57 -10.71 -18.40 -6.99
C ALA A 57 -9.36 -19.10 -7.26
N HIS A 58 -8.26 -18.53 -6.76
CA HIS A 58 -6.90 -18.99 -6.99
C HIS A 58 -6.16 -19.25 -5.66
N PRO A 59 -6.54 -20.30 -4.91
CA PRO A 59 -6.06 -20.51 -3.54
C PRO A 59 -4.61 -21.02 -3.44
N TRP A 60 -4.00 -21.41 -4.56
CA TRP A 60 -2.67 -22.05 -4.59
C TRP A 60 -1.64 -21.20 -5.30
N CYS A 61 -0.43 -21.16 -4.75
CA CYS A 61 0.70 -20.46 -5.34
C CYS A 61 1.13 -21.17 -6.64
N VAL A 62 1.19 -20.43 -7.75
CA VAL A 62 1.61 -21.00 -9.05
C VAL A 62 3.06 -21.48 -9.09
N LEU A 63 3.92 -21.05 -8.17
CA LEU A 63 5.34 -21.40 -8.16
C LEU A 63 5.69 -22.57 -7.23
N CYS A 64 4.94 -22.79 -6.16
CA CYS A 64 5.30 -23.79 -5.14
C CYS A 64 4.11 -24.52 -4.51
N THR A 65 2.90 -24.33 -5.04
CA THR A 65 1.65 -25.00 -4.61
C THR A 65 1.26 -24.83 -3.13
N LYS A 66 1.97 -24.00 -2.36
CA LYS A 66 1.54 -23.56 -1.02
C LYS A 66 0.33 -22.63 -1.11
N PRO A 67 -0.46 -22.45 -0.03
CA PRO A 67 -1.56 -21.49 -0.01
C PRO A 67 -1.12 -20.10 -0.47
N ALA A 68 -1.84 -19.53 -1.42
CA ALA A 68 -1.58 -18.20 -1.93
C ALA A 68 -2.18 -17.14 -0.99
N THR A 69 -1.39 -16.11 -0.72
CA THR A 69 -1.76 -15.00 0.16
C THR A 69 -1.61 -13.65 -0.52
N VAL A 70 -0.98 -13.60 -1.70
CA VAL A 70 -0.68 -12.38 -2.45
C VAL A 70 -1.19 -12.54 -3.88
N ALA A 71 -1.93 -11.53 -4.35
CA ALA A 71 -2.25 -11.36 -5.77
C ALA A 71 -1.17 -10.45 -6.37
N ASP A 72 -0.21 -11.06 -7.06
CA ASP A 72 0.97 -10.41 -7.63
C ASP A 72 0.68 -9.93 -9.05
N HIS A 73 1.11 -8.72 -9.41
CA HIS A 73 0.98 -8.20 -10.77
C HIS A 73 2.05 -8.79 -11.68
N PHE A 74 1.63 -9.46 -12.74
CA PHE A 74 2.49 -10.18 -13.67
C PHE A 74 1.91 -10.15 -15.09
N PRO A 75 2.72 -10.04 -16.16
CA PRO A 75 4.19 -9.97 -16.17
C PRO A 75 4.75 -8.60 -15.78
N ASP A 76 3.95 -7.55 -15.93
CA ASP A 76 4.32 -6.18 -15.62
C ASP A 76 4.03 -5.85 -14.16
N SER A 77 4.94 -5.12 -13.52
CA SER A 77 4.67 -4.59 -12.18
C SER A 77 3.50 -3.60 -12.23
N ARG A 78 2.76 -3.49 -11.11
CA ARG A 78 1.71 -2.48 -11.01
C ARG A 78 2.24 -1.05 -11.22
N ARG A 79 3.43 -0.75 -10.70
CA ARG A 79 4.07 0.56 -10.86
C ARG A 79 4.26 0.89 -12.34
N SER A 80 4.73 -0.06 -13.14
CA SER A 80 4.87 0.12 -14.58
C SER A 80 3.54 0.23 -15.33
N LEU A 81 2.47 -0.43 -14.85
CA LEU A 81 1.13 -0.29 -15.44
C LEU A 81 0.56 1.10 -15.17
N VAL A 82 0.69 1.59 -13.93
CA VAL A 82 0.27 2.95 -13.55
C VAL A 82 1.07 4.01 -14.31
N ALA A 83 2.39 3.86 -14.41
CA ALA A 83 3.24 4.80 -15.14
C ALA A 83 2.88 4.89 -16.64
N ARG A 84 2.39 3.80 -17.24
CA ARG A 84 1.90 3.77 -18.62
C ARG A 84 0.44 4.21 -18.78
N GLY A 85 -0.25 4.56 -17.70
CA GLY A 85 -1.66 4.97 -17.74
C GLY A 85 -2.64 3.84 -18.09
N VAL A 86 -2.28 2.58 -17.80
CA VAL A 86 -3.16 1.43 -18.07
C VAL A 86 -4.38 1.48 -17.14
N SER A 87 -5.57 1.67 -17.70
CA SER A 87 -6.81 1.85 -16.93
C SER A 87 -7.29 0.60 -16.18
N ASP A 88 -6.88 -0.59 -16.64
CA ASP A 88 -7.26 -1.89 -16.09
C ASP A 88 -6.08 -2.60 -15.37
N GLN A 89 -5.19 -1.83 -14.76
CA GLN A 89 -3.97 -2.33 -14.09
C GLN A 89 -4.18 -3.45 -13.06
N ASP A 90 -5.40 -3.59 -12.48
CA ASP A 90 -5.75 -4.60 -11.49
C ASP A 90 -6.64 -5.73 -12.07
N ALA A 91 -6.70 -5.88 -13.40
CA ALA A 91 -7.48 -6.92 -14.07
C ALA A 91 -6.92 -8.33 -13.77
N TRP A 92 -7.81 -9.33 -13.68
CA TRP A 92 -7.44 -10.69 -13.25
C TRP A 92 -6.39 -11.37 -14.13
N HIS A 93 -6.40 -11.10 -15.44
CA HIS A 93 -5.41 -11.65 -16.37
C HIS A 93 -3.99 -11.09 -16.17
N ARG A 94 -3.84 -10.01 -15.40
CA ARG A 94 -2.56 -9.38 -15.02
C ARG A 94 -2.12 -9.79 -13.61
N LEU A 95 -2.83 -10.73 -12.99
CA LEU A 95 -2.55 -11.20 -11.64
C LEU A 95 -2.12 -12.67 -11.68
N ARG A 96 -1.26 -13.05 -10.73
CA ARG A 96 -0.97 -14.44 -10.39
C ARG A 96 -1.03 -14.66 -8.87
N PRO A 97 -1.45 -15.84 -8.40
CA PRO A 97 -1.52 -16.14 -6.97
C PRO A 97 -0.15 -16.59 -6.46
N LEU A 98 0.40 -15.91 -5.45
CA LEU A 98 1.67 -16.27 -4.82
C LEU A 98 1.52 -16.42 -3.30
N CYS A 99 2.33 -17.30 -2.71
CA CYS A 99 2.58 -17.25 -1.28
C CYS A 99 3.59 -16.13 -0.96
N THR A 100 3.60 -15.65 0.28
CA THR A 100 4.47 -14.54 0.71
C THR A 100 5.94 -14.77 0.36
N SER A 101 6.47 -15.99 0.61
CA SER A 101 7.89 -16.29 0.35
C SER A 101 8.27 -16.22 -1.14
N CYS A 102 7.42 -16.73 -2.02
CA CYS A 102 7.62 -16.67 -3.46
C CYS A 102 7.48 -15.24 -3.98
N HIS A 103 6.49 -14.50 -3.49
CA HIS A 103 6.31 -13.09 -3.83
C HIS A 103 7.55 -12.26 -3.46
N SER A 104 8.06 -12.38 -2.22
CA SER A 104 9.27 -11.65 -1.79
C SER A 104 10.50 -11.98 -2.65
N ARG A 105 10.68 -13.26 -3.02
CA ARG A 105 11.77 -13.67 -3.92
C ARG A 105 11.65 -13.02 -5.29
N GLU A 106 10.44 -12.99 -5.84
CA GLU A 106 10.22 -12.35 -7.13
C GLU A 106 10.43 -10.84 -7.07
N THR A 107 9.91 -10.17 -6.05
CA THR A 107 10.13 -8.73 -5.86
C THR A 107 11.62 -8.43 -5.80
N ALA A 108 12.39 -9.19 -5.02
CA ALA A 108 13.84 -9.00 -4.93
C ALA A 108 14.56 -9.17 -6.28
N LYS A 109 14.10 -10.10 -7.12
CA LYS A 109 14.70 -10.40 -8.42
C LYS A 109 14.35 -9.34 -9.47
N HIS A 110 13.09 -8.92 -9.53
CA HIS A 110 12.53 -8.12 -10.61
C HIS A 110 12.30 -6.65 -10.28
N GLN A 111 12.19 -6.30 -9.00
CA GLN A 111 11.94 -4.96 -8.49
C GLN A 111 12.85 -4.67 -7.28
N PRO A 112 14.18 -4.73 -7.44
CA PRO A 112 15.09 -4.43 -6.35
C PRO A 112 14.86 -2.99 -5.87
N GLY A 113 14.86 -2.81 -4.54
CA GLY A 113 14.76 -1.49 -3.90
C GLY A 113 15.91 -1.29 -2.91
N GLY A 114 16.13 -0.04 -2.50
CA GLY A 114 17.19 0.34 -1.56
C GLY A 114 18.57 -0.12 -2.01
N PHE A 115 19.36 -0.67 -1.08
CA PHE A 115 20.73 -1.13 -1.30
C PHE A 115 20.89 -2.08 -2.51
N ALA A 116 19.92 -2.98 -2.75
CA ALA A 116 19.99 -3.91 -3.86
C ALA A 116 19.85 -3.21 -5.23
N ALA A 117 19.07 -2.13 -5.30
CA ALA A 117 18.95 -1.31 -6.50
C ALA A 117 20.24 -0.50 -6.71
N GLU A 118 20.74 0.13 -5.65
CA GLU A 118 21.99 0.92 -5.67
C GLU A 118 23.18 0.07 -6.13
N HIS A 119 23.35 -1.11 -5.56
CA HIS A 119 24.43 -2.02 -5.94
C HIS A 119 24.29 -2.48 -7.42
N ARG A 120 23.05 -2.70 -7.91
CA ARG A 120 22.84 -3.02 -9.33
C ARG A 120 23.29 -1.86 -10.23
N SER A 121 22.88 -0.63 -9.90
CA SER A 121 23.26 0.56 -10.66
C SER A 121 24.77 0.82 -10.64
N GLN A 122 25.44 0.58 -9.50
CA GLN A 122 26.90 0.65 -9.41
C GLN A 122 27.58 -0.36 -10.33
N ARG A 123 27.16 -1.63 -10.28
CA ARG A 123 27.69 -2.68 -11.19
C ARG A 123 27.46 -2.36 -12.66
N GLU A 124 26.32 -1.76 -13.00
CA GLU A 124 26.02 -1.32 -14.37
C GLU A 124 26.89 -0.13 -14.79
N ALA A 125 27.16 0.82 -13.89
CA ALA A 125 28.05 1.95 -14.14
C ALA A 125 29.52 1.53 -14.28
N GLU A 126 29.96 0.54 -13.51
CA GLU A 126 31.29 -0.04 -13.56
C GLU A 126 31.48 -1.06 -14.70
N ARG A 127 30.41 -1.36 -15.46
CA ARG A 127 30.45 -2.33 -16.54
C ARG A 127 31.34 -1.79 -17.68
N PRO A 128 32.46 -2.46 -18.01
CA PRO A 128 33.32 -2.02 -19.10
C PRO A 128 32.56 -2.00 -20.43
N PRO A 129 32.91 -1.12 -21.37
CA PRO A 129 32.21 -0.97 -22.65
C PRO A 129 32.45 -2.11 -23.65
N TYR A 130 32.94 -3.27 -23.20
CA TYR A 130 33.30 -4.41 -24.04
C TYR A 130 32.73 -5.73 -23.50
#